data_AF-R0MKR5-F1
#
_entry.id   AF-R0MKR5-F1
#
_cell.length_a   1.000
_cell.length_b   1.000
_cell.length_c   1.000
_cell.angle_alpha   90.00
_cell.angle_beta   90.00
_cell.angle_gamma   90.00
#
_symmetry.space_group_name_H-M   'P 1'
#
loop_
_entity.id
_entity.type
_entity.pdbx_description
1 polymer ?
#
loop_
_entity_poly.entity_id
_entity_poly.type
_entity_poly.pdbx_seq_one_letter_code
_entity_poly.pdbx_strand_id
1 'polypeptide(L)'
;MIFFERGENNSKIQKILLLHENLKNGNMKIRFVSPSDPSTDKILLVKIKMLFQKQLSKMPRGYILRQVFNKKHICLVILNSFDQVIGSICYRPFYHKNFIEIVFCAVNQNYQIKGIGSFMMDILKEHVKKEAVIFTNSYKEIFNEKYDEFEIDKLDENKKIEDNLIQNDKTKSVYDVIGVIPIKNKIITDLNAIYTDKKLNNNIFLITYADNSAIGYFKKQGFKKEISFKDWVGYIKDYEGGTIMQCKIYWDINYIYKNEIIQRKKDGLFSILENEYGYNKTYEVTDYSKIRSYTDIPGVDPSLKLRDDKRNRNNCLNGFIDLLISELKNDPSSWPFLEPVNPKDVVDYYDVIKNPIDLSKISKKFLEGSYKDLDLFISDIHLMLNNCYKFNSRETEYYKCALRLSDKLEEKLKKYEMAIRKWRLK
;
A
#
# COMPACT_ATOMS: atom_id res chain seq x y z
N MET A 1 16.99 12.58 -16.30
CA MET A 1 17.90 11.96 -15.31
C MET A 1 17.02 11.49 -14.15
N ILE A 2 16.66 10.21 -14.12
CA ILE A 2 15.85 9.65 -13.03
C ILE A 2 16.83 9.30 -11.91
N PHE A 3 16.93 10.14 -10.89
CA PHE A 3 17.69 9.83 -9.69
C PHE A 3 16.94 8.75 -8.92
N PHE A 4 17.35 7.48 -9.09
CA PHE A 4 16.95 6.43 -8.16
C PHE A 4 17.77 6.60 -6.89
N GLU A 5 17.23 7.30 -5.89
CA GLU A 5 17.86 7.41 -4.58
C GLU A 5 18.00 6.02 -3.94
N ARG A 6 19.25 5.56 -3.79
CA ARG A 6 19.59 4.37 -2.98
C ARG A 6 19.28 4.57 -1.48
N GLY A 7 19.16 5.82 -1.02
CA GLY A 7 19.08 6.20 0.41
C GLY A 7 17.80 5.76 1.15
N GLU A 8 16.61 5.96 0.57
CA GLU A 8 15.36 5.72 1.31
C GLU A 8 15.07 4.23 1.60
N ASN A 9 15.52 3.31 0.74
CA ASN A 9 15.24 1.88 0.90
C ASN A 9 16.08 1.24 2.01
N ASN A 10 17.31 1.70 2.21
CA ASN A 10 18.18 1.21 3.29
C ASN A 10 17.58 1.47 4.68
N SER A 11 16.96 2.64 4.89
CA SER A 11 16.29 2.96 6.16
C SER A 11 15.09 2.04 6.46
N LYS A 12 14.33 1.64 5.42
CA LYS A 12 13.18 0.72 5.59
C LYS A 12 13.63 -0.70 5.90
N ILE A 13 14.66 -1.19 5.23
CA ILE A 13 15.23 -2.52 5.47
C ILE A 13 15.80 -2.62 6.89
N GLN A 14 16.57 -1.62 7.33
CA GLN A 14 17.11 -1.57 8.70
C GLN A 14 16.02 -1.64 9.78
N LYS A 15 14.89 -0.94 9.59
CA LYS A 15 13.75 -1.00 10.53
C LYS A 15 13.13 -2.40 10.61
N ILE A 16 13.06 -3.13 9.49
CA ILE A 16 12.51 -4.49 9.45
C ILE A 16 13.49 -5.48 10.07
N LEU A 17 14.78 -5.34 9.79
CA LEU A 17 15.82 -6.13 10.44
C LEU A 17 15.77 -5.96 11.97
N LEU A 18 15.59 -4.73 12.46
CA LEU A 18 15.41 -4.48 13.89
C LEU A 18 14.16 -5.19 14.46
N LEU A 19 13.05 -5.25 13.71
CA LEU A 19 11.87 -6.01 14.13
C LEU A 19 12.14 -7.52 14.18
N HIS A 20 12.89 -8.05 13.21
CA HIS A 20 13.30 -9.46 13.18
C HIS A 20 14.24 -9.79 14.35
N GLU A 21 15.21 -8.94 14.65
CA GLU A 21 16.13 -9.08 15.80
C GLU A 21 15.37 -9.05 17.13
N ASN A 22 14.42 -8.12 17.28
CA ASN A 22 13.60 -8.05 18.48
C ASN A 22 12.74 -9.31 18.70
N LEU A 23 12.28 -9.97 17.64
CA LEU A 23 11.61 -11.27 17.76
C LEU A 23 12.58 -12.38 18.17
N LYS A 24 13.74 -12.45 17.52
CA LYS A 24 14.79 -13.44 17.83
C LYS A 24 15.27 -13.33 19.27
N ASN A 25 15.43 -12.11 19.77
CA ASN A 25 15.91 -11.83 21.12
C ASN A 25 14.79 -11.94 22.18
N GLY A 26 13.54 -12.24 21.80
CA GLY A 26 12.41 -12.35 22.72
C GLY A 26 11.86 -11.03 23.24
N ASN A 27 12.33 -9.89 22.71
CA ASN A 27 11.81 -8.54 23.02
C ASN A 27 10.41 -8.32 22.46
N MET A 28 10.04 -9.09 21.43
CA MET A 28 8.68 -9.16 20.89
C MET A 28 8.23 -10.61 20.78
N LYS A 29 6.91 -10.81 20.86
CA LYS A 29 6.26 -12.12 20.70
C LYS A 29 5.07 -11.96 19.76
N ILE A 30 4.93 -12.87 18.81
CA ILE A 30 3.74 -12.95 17.95
C ILE A 30 2.86 -14.09 18.46
N ARG A 31 1.56 -13.84 18.53
CA ARG A 31 0.55 -14.88 18.78
C ARG A 31 -0.63 -14.70 17.83
N PHE A 32 -1.23 -15.82 17.46
CA PHE A 32 -2.57 -15.83 16.89
C PHE A 32 -3.49 -16.44 17.95
N VAL A 33 -4.56 -15.72 18.31
CA VAL A 33 -5.47 -16.11 19.38
C VAL A 33 -6.90 -16.09 18.91
N SER A 34 -7.71 -17.04 19.38
CA SER A 34 -9.12 -17.15 19.04
C SER A 34 -9.94 -17.42 20.30
N PRO A 35 -11.11 -16.77 20.47
CA PRO A 35 -12.04 -17.13 21.54
C PRO A 35 -12.57 -18.57 21.46
N SER A 36 -12.44 -19.23 20.31
CA SER A 36 -12.79 -20.65 20.16
C SER A 36 -11.73 -21.61 20.72
N ASP A 37 -10.47 -21.17 20.86
CA ASP A 37 -9.39 -22.00 21.40
C ASP A 37 -9.44 -21.98 22.94
N PRO A 38 -9.65 -23.14 23.60
CA PRO A 38 -9.69 -23.23 25.06
C PRO A 38 -8.39 -22.76 25.74
N SER A 39 -7.26 -22.80 25.04
CA SER A 39 -5.96 -22.35 25.56
C SER A 39 -5.73 -20.83 25.43
N THR A 40 -6.67 -20.10 24.82
CA THR A 40 -6.56 -18.64 24.68
C THR A 40 -6.80 -17.94 26.01
N ASP A 41 -5.83 -17.10 26.40
CA ASP A 41 -5.94 -16.24 27.57
C ASP A 41 -6.99 -15.13 27.35
N LYS A 42 -8.06 -15.16 28.15
CA LYS A 42 -9.13 -14.16 28.10
C LYS A 42 -8.64 -12.76 28.48
N ILE A 43 -7.61 -12.63 29.33
CA ILE A 43 -7.02 -11.35 29.69
C ILE A 43 -6.36 -10.72 28.46
N LEU A 44 -5.67 -11.52 27.65
CA LEU A 44 -5.10 -11.07 26.38
C LEU A 44 -6.17 -10.56 25.40
N LEU A 45 -7.31 -11.25 25.29
CA LEU A 45 -8.45 -10.76 24.49
C LEU A 45 -8.98 -9.41 25.00
N VAL A 46 -9.04 -9.21 26.32
CA VAL A 46 -9.41 -7.91 26.91
C VAL A 46 -8.37 -6.84 26.55
N LYS A 47 -7.08 -7.13 26.63
CA LYS A 47 -6.00 -6.20 26.23
C LYS A 47 -6.10 -5.81 24.75
N ILE A 48 -6.36 -6.78 23.86
CA ILE A 48 -6.58 -6.54 22.42
C ILE A 48 -7.80 -5.63 22.19
N LYS A 49 -8.90 -5.92 22.88
CA LYS A 49 -10.11 -5.08 22.85
C LYS A 49 -9.84 -3.66 23.34
N MET A 50 -9.03 -3.48 24.38
CA MET A 50 -8.64 -2.14 24.86
C MET A 50 -7.79 -1.38 23.84
N LEU A 51 -6.89 -2.05 23.13
CA LEU A 51 -6.14 -1.44 22.02
C LEU A 51 -7.10 -0.89 20.97
N PHE A 52 -8.00 -1.72 20.45
CA PHE A 52 -8.93 -1.30 19.40
C PHE A 52 -9.85 -0.17 19.87
N GLN A 53 -10.37 -0.22 21.10
CA GLN A 53 -11.19 0.85 21.66
C GLN A 53 -10.45 2.19 21.73
N LYS A 54 -9.15 2.18 22.02
CA LYS A 54 -8.34 3.40 22.08
C LYS A 54 -8.00 3.94 20.69
N GLN A 55 -7.72 3.05 19.73
CA GLN A 55 -7.22 3.44 18.40
C GLN A 55 -8.33 3.68 17.37
N LEU A 56 -9.52 3.07 17.55
CA LEU A 56 -10.65 3.16 16.64
C LEU A 56 -11.80 3.92 17.32
N SER A 57 -11.62 5.22 17.53
CA SER A 57 -12.55 6.07 18.30
C SER A 57 -13.97 6.15 17.71
N LYS A 58 -14.11 5.96 16.40
CA LYS A 58 -15.40 5.95 15.70
C LYS A 58 -16.18 4.63 15.90
N MET A 59 -15.52 3.57 16.33
CA MET A 59 -16.12 2.25 16.47
C MET A 59 -16.78 2.07 17.84
N PRO A 60 -18.07 1.67 17.91
CA PRO A 60 -18.76 1.50 19.19
C PRO A 60 -18.07 0.47 20.10
N ARG A 61 -17.89 0.82 21.38
CA ARG A 61 -17.20 -0.02 22.36
C ARG A 61 -17.77 -1.44 22.46
N GLY A 62 -19.10 -1.56 22.46
CA GLY A 62 -19.78 -2.86 22.49
C GLY A 62 -19.65 -3.64 21.19
N TYR A 63 -19.52 -2.95 20.05
CA TYR A 63 -19.26 -3.59 18.76
C TYR A 63 -17.88 -4.26 18.73
N ILE A 64 -16.84 -3.52 19.16
CA ILE A 64 -15.48 -4.05 19.26
C ILE A 64 -15.44 -5.28 20.16
N LEU A 65 -16.06 -5.20 21.34
CA LEU A 65 -16.13 -6.33 22.27
C LEU A 65 -16.73 -7.57 21.60
N ARG A 66 -17.87 -7.42 20.90
CA ARG A 66 -18.54 -8.52 20.22
C ARG A 66 -17.68 -9.15 19.12
N GLN A 67 -16.91 -8.39 18.35
CA GLN A 67 -16.06 -8.97 17.30
C GLN A 67 -14.82 -9.65 17.90
N VAL A 68 -14.13 -9.03 18.86
CA VAL A 68 -12.92 -9.61 19.48
C VAL A 68 -13.22 -10.91 20.21
N PHE A 69 -14.40 -11.03 20.83
CA PHE A 69 -14.86 -12.24 21.51
C PHE A 69 -15.70 -13.18 20.64
N ASN A 70 -15.80 -12.91 19.33
CA ASN A 70 -16.50 -13.79 18.42
C ASN A 70 -15.69 -15.05 18.16
N LYS A 71 -16.27 -16.23 18.41
CA LYS A 71 -15.63 -17.54 18.19
C LYS A 71 -15.21 -17.79 16.74
N LYS A 72 -15.74 -17.05 15.77
CA LYS A 72 -15.37 -17.12 14.35
C LYS A 72 -14.20 -16.20 13.96
N HIS A 73 -13.67 -15.41 14.90
CA HIS A 73 -12.63 -14.42 14.63
C HIS A 73 -11.31 -14.84 15.25
N ILE A 74 -10.23 -14.45 14.58
CA ILE A 74 -8.85 -14.68 15.00
C ILE A 74 -8.18 -13.32 15.14
N CYS A 75 -7.37 -13.16 16.18
CA CYS A 75 -6.56 -11.98 16.39
C CYS A 75 -5.07 -12.34 16.25
N LEU A 76 -4.41 -11.77 15.23
CA LEU A 76 -2.96 -11.62 15.23
C LEU A 76 -2.60 -10.54 16.25
N VAL A 77 -1.72 -10.83 17.19
CA VAL A 77 -1.25 -9.89 18.20
C VAL A 77 0.26 -9.90 18.30
N ILE A 78 0.85 -8.70 18.37
CA ILE A 78 2.26 -8.51 18.72
C ILE A 78 2.33 -7.98 20.15
N LEU A 79 3.12 -8.65 20.97
CA LEU A 79 3.37 -8.32 22.37
C LEU A 79 4.82 -7.90 22.55
N ASN A 80 5.09 -7.02 23.52
CA ASN A 80 6.45 -6.74 23.97
C ASN A 80 6.92 -7.80 25.01
N SER A 81 8.15 -7.65 25.50
CA SER A 81 8.72 -8.50 26.56
C SER A 81 7.88 -8.53 27.85
N PHE A 82 7.12 -7.47 28.13
CA PHE A 82 6.22 -7.32 29.28
C PHE A 82 4.77 -7.76 29.01
N ASP A 83 4.50 -8.48 27.91
CA ASP A 83 3.16 -8.93 27.50
C ASP A 83 2.11 -7.80 27.38
N GLN A 84 2.57 -6.60 27.01
CA GLN A 84 1.73 -5.48 26.60
C GLN A 84 1.51 -5.53 25.09
N VAL A 85 0.29 -5.18 24.67
CA VAL A 85 -0.10 -5.20 23.26
C VAL A 85 0.52 -4.01 22.50
N ILE A 86 1.36 -4.35 21.52
CA ILE A 86 1.97 -3.40 20.56
C ILE A 86 0.98 -3.10 19.43
N GLY A 87 0.36 -4.14 18.87
CA GLY A 87 -0.58 -4.02 17.75
C GLY A 87 -1.36 -5.30 17.57
N SER A 88 -2.54 -5.20 16.95
CA SER A 88 -3.36 -6.37 16.62
C SER A 88 -4.15 -6.20 15.31
N ILE A 89 -4.33 -7.31 14.59
CA ILE A 89 -5.26 -7.44 13.47
C ILE A 89 -6.28 -8.51 13.86
N CYS A 90 -7.56 -8.12 13.94
CA CYS A 90 -8.68 -9.02 14.11
C CYS A 90 -9.27 -9.32 12.73
N TYR A 91 -9.37 -10.59 12.38
CA TYR A 91 -9.87 -11.04 11.09
C TYR A 91 -10.75 -12.27 11.21
N ARG A 92 -11.57 -12.52 10.20
CA ARG A 92 -12.47 -13.67 10.10
C ARG A 92 -12.18 -14.42 8.80
N PRO A 93 -11.75 -15.69 8.85
CA PRO A 93 -11.42 -16.42 7.65
C PRO A 93 -12.64 -17.09 7.01
N PHE A 94 -12.64 -17.13 5.68
CA PHE A 94 -13.60 -17.82 4.82
C PHE A 94 -12.83 -18.63 3.76
N TYR A 95 -11.99 -19.57 4.20
CA TYR A 95 -11.11 -20.32 3.31
C TYR A 95 -11.87 -21.13 2.25
N HIS A 96 -13.08 -21.59 2.57
CA HIS A 96 -13.99 -22.24 1.60
C HIS A 96 -14.47 -21.32 0.47
N LYS A 97 -14.30 -19.99 0.61
CA LYS A 97 -14.55 -18.99 -0.44
C LYS A 97 -13.24 -18.27 -0.85
N ASN A 98 -12.07 -18.78 -0.46
CA ASN A 98 -10.77 -18.17 -0.78
C ASN A 98 -10.57 -16.71 -0.32
N PHE A 99 -11.16 -16.28 0.79
CA PHE A 99 -10.88 -14.95 1.33
C PHE A 99 -10.90 -14.89 2.86
N ILE A 100 -10.37 -13.79 3.41
CA ILE A 100 -10.59 -13.42 4.80
C ILE A 100 -11.08 -11.98 4.91
N GLU A 101 -11.90 -11.69 5.91
CA GLU A 101 -12.34 -10.34 6.27
C GLU A 101 -11.41 -9.79 7.36
N ILE A 102 -10.72 -8.68 7.09
CA ILE A 102 -10.03 -7.90 8.13
C ILE A 102 -11.06 -6.98 8.78
N VAL A 103 -11.38 -7.28 10.03
CA VAL A 103 -12.40 -6.59 10.82
C VAL A 103 -11.80 -5.38 11.52
N PHE A 104 -10.66 -5.54 12.19
CA PHE A 104 -9.94 -4.44 12.84
C PHE A 104 -8.43 -4.54 12.60
N CYS A 105 -7.77 -3.40 12.48
CA CYS A 105 -6.31 -3.30 12.42
C CYS A 105 -5.87 -2.05 13.17
N ALA A 106 -5.03 -2.22 14.19
CA ALA A 106 -4.53 -1.11 14.99
C ALA A 106 -3.12 -1.37 15.54
N VAL A 107 -2.37 -0.28 15.68
CA VAL A 107 -1.06 -0.27 16.36
C VAL A 107 -1.12 0.78 17.47
N ASN A 108 -0.53 0.47 18.61
CA ASN A 108 -0.46 1.37 19.74
C ASN A 108 0.51 2.53 19.41
N GLN A 109 -0.02 3.76 19.41
CA GLN A 109 0.72 4.98 19.08
C GLN A 109 1.96 5.22 19.96
N ASN A 110 1.98 4.67 21.18
CA ASN A 110 3.09 4.84 22.11
C ASN A 110 4.37 4.10 21.67
N TYR A 111 4.27 3.19 20.69
CA TYR A 111 5.42 2.46 20.19
C TYR A 111 6.13 3.23 19.07
N GLN A 112 7.41 3.52 19.29
CA GLN A 112 8.19 4.42 18.44
C GLN A 112 8.66 3.79 17.11
N ILE A 113 8.61 2.45 16.98
CA ILE A 113 9.10 1.78 15.78
C ILE A 113 8.08 1.91 14.64
N LYS A 114 8.30 2.89 13.77
CA LYS A 114 7.54 3.03 12.51
C LYS A 114 7.72 1.76 11.66
N GLY A 115 6.62 1.19 11.19
CA GLY A 115 6.63 0.01 10.29
C GLY A 115 5.95 -1.24 10.85
N ILE A 116 5.62 -1.28 12.15
CA ILE A 116 4.92 -2.41 12.79
C ILE A 116 3.63 -2.79 12.04
N GLY A 117 2.84 -1.81 11.61
CA GLY A 117 1.60 -2.09 10.87
C GLY A 117 1.84 -2.79 9.53
N SER A 118 2.91 -2.45 8.80
CA SER A 118 3.27 -3.17 7.56
C SER A 118 3.78 -4.57 7.88
N PHE A 119 4.61 -4.69 8.92
CA PHE A 119 5.16 -5.97 9.37
C PHE A 119 4.06 -6.96 9.80
N MET A 120 3.06 -6.48 10.54
CA MET A 120 1.87 -7.26 10.90
C MET A 120 1.09 -7.75 9.68
N MET A 121 0.95 -6.91 8.66
CA MET A 121 0.25 -7.29 7.43
C MET A 121 1.03 -8.34 6.64
N ASP A 122 2.36 -8.26 6.63
CA ASP A 122 3.22 -9.27 5.99
C ASP A 122 3.13 -10.62 6.72
N ILE A 123 3.14 -10.61 8.05
CA ILE A 123 2.88 -11.81 8.87
C ILE A 123 1.50 -12.40 8.59
N LEU A 124 0.46 -11.55 8.54
CA LEU A 124 -0.90 -12.00 8.27
C LEU A 124 -0.99 -12.70 6.91
N LYS A 125 -0.37 -12.13 5.86
CA LYS A 125 -0.40 -12.72 4.51
C LYS A 125 0.26 -14.09 4.45
N GLU A 126 1.43 -14.26 5.07
CA GLU A 126 2.10 -15.57 5.12
C GLU A 126 1.31 -16.58 5.95
N HIS A 127 0.76 -16.16 7.09
CA HIS A 127 -0.07 -17.03 7.89
C HIS A 127 -1.34 -17.48 7.16
N VAL A 128 -2.02 -16.58 6.45
CA VAL A 128 -3.21 -16.89 5.65
C VAL A 128 -2.92 -17.93 4.57
N LYS A 129 -1.76 -17.83 3.89
CA LYS A 129 -1.32 -18.86 2.93
C LYS A 129 -1.21 -20.23 3.60
N LYS A 130 -0.50 -20.28 4.73
CA LYS A 130 -0.28 -21.52 5.48
C LYS A 130 -1.59 -22.14 5.96
N GLU A 131 -2.48 -21.34 6.54
CA GLU A 131 -3.78 -21.79 7.02
C GLU A 131 -4.67 -22.29 5.89
N ALA A 132 -4.69 -21.62 4.74
CA ALA A 132 -5.46 -22.09 3.59
C ALA A 132 -4.96 -23.44 3.05
N VAL A 133 -3.65 -23.68 3.05
CA VAL A 133 -3.07 -24.99 2.71
C VAL A 133 -3.51 -26.05 3.72
N ILE A 134 -3.47 -25.74 5.02
CA ILE A 134 -3.92 -26.66 6.08
C ILE A 134 -5.41 -26.98 5.89
N PHE A 135 -6.25 -25.96 5.73
CA PHE A 135 -7.68 -26.09 5.46
C PHE A 135 -7.93 -27.01 4.26
N THR A 136 -7.25 -26.77 3.14
CA THR A 136 -7.46 -27.55 1.90
C THR A 136 -7.08 -29.02 2.09
N ASN A 137 -5.96 -29.30 2.79
CA ASN A 137 -5.55 -30.68 3.06
C ASN A 137 -6.54 -31.38 4.00
N SER A 138 -6.96 -30.72 5.08
CA SER A 138 -7.95 -31.28 6.02
C SER A 138 -9.31 -31.51 5.37
N TYR A 139 -9.73 -30.63 4.45
CA TYR A 139 -10.95 -30.82 3.66
C TYR A 139 -10.84 -32.08 2.79
N LYS A 140 -9.74 -32.22 2.02
CA LYS A 140 -9.50 -33.41 1.18
C LYS A 140 -9.50 -34.71 2.00
N GLU A 141 -8.91 -34.72 3.19
CA GLU A 141 -8.90 -35.87 4.09
C GLU A 141 -10.31 -36.27 4.56
N ILE A 142 -11.16 -35.29 4.90
CA ILE A 142 -12.51 -35.54 5.43
C ILE A 142 -13.46 -36.04 4.34
N PHE A 143 -13.37 -35.46 3.14
CA PHE A 143 -14.29 -35.78 2.04
C PHE A 143 -13.76 -36.86 1.09
N ASN A 144 -12.57 -37.41 1.35
CA ASN A 144 -11.96 -38.54 0.62
C ASN A 144 -11.91 -38.32 -0.91
N GLU A 145 -11.76 -37.07 -1.34
CA GLU A 145 -11.76 -36.67 -2.75
C GLU A 145 -10.35 -36.75 -3.35
N LYS A 146 -10.19 -37.55 -4.41
CA LYS A 146 -9.03 -37.49 -5.32
C LYS A 146 -9.30 -36.44 -6.40
N TYR A 147 -9.03 -35.16 -6.12
CA TYR A 147 -9.04 -34.12 -7.15
C TYR A 147 -7.75 -33.29 -7.09
N ASP A 148 -6.99 -33.33 -8.20
CA ASP A 148 -5.80 -32.52 -8.46
C ASP A 148 -6.13 -31.13 -9.04
N GLU A 149 -7.39 -30.87 -9.37
CA GLU A 149 -7.88 -29.55 -9.80
C GLU A 149 -9.13 -29.19 -8.98
N PHE A 150 -8.97 -28.30 -8.01
CA PHE A 150 -10.05 -27.87 -7.12
C PHE A 150 -10.58 -26.52 -7.59
N GLU A 151 -11.57 -26.52 -8.48
CA GLU A 151 -12.44 -25.36 -8.72
C GLU A 151 -13.43 -25.24 -7.54
N ILE A 152 -13.12 -24.31 -6.63
CA ILE A 152 -13.93 -24.01 -5.42
C ILE A 152 -15.28 -23.37 -5.76
N ASP A 153 -15.46 -22.92 -7.00
CA ASP A 153 -16.64 -22.19 -7.47
C ASP A 153 -17.94 -23.05 -7.50
N LYS A 154 -17.85 -24.37 -7.25
CA LYS A 154 -19.01 -25.27 -7.18
C LYS A 154 -19.50 -25.58 -5.75
N LEU A 155 -18.94 -24.95 -4.72
CA LEU A 155 -19.33 -25.15 -3.31
C LEU A 155 -20.70 -24.54 -2.91
N ASP A 156 -21.51 -24.05 -3.86
CA ASP A 156 -22.85 -23.51 -3.60
C ASP A 156 -23.95 -24.57 -3.40
N GLU A 157 -23.63 -25.88 -3.50
CA GLU A 157 -24.56 -26.97 -3.13
C GLU A 157 -24.63 -27.26 -1.61
N ASN A 158 -24.01 -26.40 -0.78
CA ASN A 158 -23.83 -26.58 0.67
C ASN A 158 -25.06 -26.31 1.56
N LYS A 159 -26.28 -26.39 1.04
CA LYS A 159 -27.47 -26.59 1.91
C LYS A 159 -27.78 -28.06 2.15
N LYS A 160 -27.46 -28.95 1.20
CA LYS A 160 -27.73 -30.40 1.32
C LYS A 160 -26.62 -31.16 2.06
N ILE A 161 -25.40 -30.62 2.07
CA ILE A 161 -24.25 -31.23 2.76
C ILE A 161 -24.30 -30.92 4.27
N GLU A 162 -24.80 -29.75 4.67
CA GLU A 162 -25.05 -29.41 6.08
C GLU A 162 -26.04 -30.38 6.75
N ASP A 163 -27.13 -30.75 6.07
CA ASP A 163 -28.16 -31.64 6.62
C ASP A 163 -27.70 -33.12 6.72
N ASN A 164 -26.88 -33.60 5.78
CA ASN A 164 -26.40 -34.99 5.77
C ASN A 164 -25.23 -35.26 6.75
N LEU A 165 -24.44 -34.25 7.11
CA LEU A 165 -23.30 -34.40 8.03
C LEU A 165 -23.70 -34.39 9.52
N ILE A 166 -24.89 -33.89 9.85
CA ILE A 166 -25.42 -33.89 11.23
C ILE A 166 -25.77 -35.31 11.70
N GLN A 167 -25.97 -36.27 10.78
CA GLN A 167 -26.37 -37.64 11.12
C GLN A 167 -25.20 -38.61 11.39
N ASN A 168 -23.94 -38.26 11.09
CA ASN A 168 -22.81 -39.16 11.28
C ASN A 168 -21.90 -38.71 12.42
N ASP A 169 -22.02 -39.42 13.53
CA ASP A 169 -21.39 -39.21 14.83
C ASP A 169 -19.87 -39.53 14.84
N LYS A 170 -19.10 -38.88 13.95
CA LYS A 170 -17.63 -38.88 13.99
C LYS A 170 -17.13 -37.46 14.20
N THR A 171 -16.68 -37.21 15.43
CA THR A 171 -16.19 -35.95 16.00
C THR A 171 -15.03 -35.31 15.23
N LYS A 172 -15.34 -34.55 14.19
CA LYS A 172 -14.75 -33.24 13.87
C LYS A 172 -15.94 -32.43 13.34
N SER A 173 -16.40 -31.44 14.10
CA SER A 173 -17.58 -30.72 13.65
C SER A 173 -17.24 -30.05 12.32
N VAL A 174 -18.18 -30.03 11.38
CA VAL A 174 -18.00 -29.35 10.08
C VAL A 174 -17.60 -27.87 10.31
N TYR A 175 -17.94 -27.29 11.46
CA TYR A 175 -17.49 -25.96 11.90
C TYR A 175 -15.98 -25.84 12.17
N ASP A 176 -15.30 -26.92 12.55
CA ASP A 176 -13.83 -26.99 12.68
C ASP A 176 -13.14 -26.94 11.31
N VAL A 177 -13.87 -27.32 10.25
CA VAL A 177 -13.44 -27.19 8.86
C VAL A 177 -13.84 -25.82 8.33
N ILE A 178 -15.09 -25.38 8.50
CA ILE A 178 -15.69 -24.25 7.77
C ILE A 178 -15.08 -22.87 8.08
N GLY A 179 -14.34 -22.65 9.18
CA GLY A 179 -13.70 -21.34 9.32
C GLY A 179 -13.05 -20.92 10.62
N VAL A 180 -12.59 -21.83 11.49
CA VAL A 180 -11.53 -21.51 12.45
C VAL A 180 -10.76 -22.80 12.72
N ILE A 181 -9.61 -22.97 12.08
CA ILE A 181 -8.66 -24.01 12.52
C ILE A 181 -8.25 -23.60 13.93
N PRO A 182 -8.42 -24.45 14.96
CA PRO A 182 -7.97 -24.13 16.32
C PRO A 182 -6.46 -23.90 16.29
N ILE A 183 -6.07 -22.63 16.29
CA ILE A 183 -4.67 -22.27 16.42
C ILE A 183 -4.31 -22.58 17.87
N LYS A 184 -3.58 -23.68 18.09
CA LYS A 184 -2.93 -23.91 19.40
C LYS A 184 -2.18 -22.63 19.73
N ASN A 185 -2.53 -21.94 20.82
CA ASN A 185 -1.95 -20.68 21.33
C ASN A 185 -0.40 -20.72 21.42
N LYS A 186 0.27 -20.75 20.27
CA LYS A 186 1.70 -20.98 20.13
C LYS A 186 2.37 -19.64 19.91
N ILE A 187 3.34 -19.36 20.76
CA ILE A 187 4.19 -18.19 20.62
C ILE A 187 5.08 -18.41 19.40
N ILE A 188 5.03 -17.47 18.46
CA ILE A 188 5.88 -17.44 17.29
C ILE A 188 7.05 -16.51 17.60
N THR A 189 8.24 -17.11 17.76
CA THR A 189 9.53 -16.43 17.92
C THR A 189 10.38 -16.54 16.66
N ASP A 190 10.15 -17.57 15.85
CA ASP A 190 10.76 -17.76 14.53
C ASP A 190 9.73 -17.54 13.42
N LEU A 191 9.98 -16.56 12.55
CA LEU A 191 9.12 -16.23 11.42
C LEU A 191 9.10 -17.32 10.34
N ASN A 192 10.10 -18.21 10.29
CA ASN A 192 10.04 -19.37 9.40
C ASN A 192 8.89 -20.32 9.78
N ALA A 193 8.44 -20.28 11.04
CA ALA A 193 7.32 -21.11 11.50
C ALA A 193 5.98 -20.72 10.86
N ILE A 194 5.83 -19.51 10.32
CA ILE A 194 4.60 -19.05 9.63
C ILE A 194 4.69 -19.18 8.10
N TYR A 195 5.87 -19.53 7.57
CA TYR A 195 6.09 -19.69 6.15
C TYR A 195 5.60 -21.07 5.65
N THR A 196 5.24 -21.14 4.36
CA THR A 196 4.95 -22.39 3.65
C THR A 196 5.45 -22.33 2.22
N ASP A 197 6.10 -23.40 1.76
CA ASP A 197 6.50 -23.57 0.36
C ASP A 197 5.37 -24.14 -0.51
N LYS A 198 4.30 -24.64 0.11
CA LYS A 198 3.14 -25.20 -0.60
C LYS A 198 2.29 -24.06 -1.17
N LYS A 199 1.87 -24.22 -2.42
CA LYS A 199 1.02 -23.26 -3.13
C LYS A 199 -0.29 -23.93 -3.50
N LEU A 200 -1.38 -23.16 -3.42
CA LEU A 200 -2.67 -23.55 -3.98
C LEU A 200 -2.84 -22.87 -5.34
N ASN A 201 -3.60 -23.50 -6.24
CA ASN A 201 -3.90 -22.92 -7.54
C ASN A 201 -4.85 -21.71 -7.42
N ASN A 202 -5.69 -21.69 -6.39
CA ASN A 202 -6.66 -20.63 -6.17
C ASN A 202 -6.03 -19.40 -5.52
N ASN A 203 -6.52 -18.22 -5.93
CA ASN A 203 -6.11 -16.94 -5.38
C ASN A 203 -6.78 -16.71 -4.03
N ILE A 204 -6.06 -16.22 -3.04
CA ILE A 204 -6.65 -15.80 -1.76
C ILE A 204 -6.76 -14.28 -1.69
N PHE A 205 -7.88 -13.78 -1.19
CA PHE A 205 -8.15 -12.35 -1.05
C PHE A 205 -8.27 -11.91 0.42
N LEU A 206 -7.75 -10.72 0.72
CA LEU A 206 -8.05 -9.99 1.95
C LEU A 206 -9.09 -8.92 1.62
N ILE A 207 -10.16 -8.82 2.40
CA ILE A 207 -11.21 -7.81 2.20
C ILE A 207 -11.40 -7.03 3.49
N THR A 208 -11.61 -5.74 3.38
CA THR A 208 -11.81 -4.87 4.55
C THR A 208 -12.65 -3.65 4.20
N TYR A 209 -13.38 -3.13 5.18
CA TYR A 209 -13.91 -1.78 5.14
C TYR A 209 -12.92 -0.84 5.82
N ALA A 210 -12.31 0.05 5.04
CA ALA A 210 -11.32 1.00 5.52
C ALA A 210 -11.93 2.38 5.73
N ASP A 211 -11.73 2.95 6.92
CA ASP A 211 -11.99 4.37 7.17
C ASP A 211 -11.13 5.26 6.25
N ASN A 212 -11.61 6.46 5.91
CA ASN A 212 -10.92 7.40 5.02
C ASN A 212 -9.46 7.67 5.43
N SER A 213 -9.18 7.76 6.73
CA SER A 213 -7.82 7.96 7.26
C SER A 213 -6.90 6.74 7.09
N ALA A 214 -7.46 5.54 6.93
CA ALA A 214 -6.73 4.28 6.80
C ALA A 214 -6.52 3.85 5.34
N ILE A 215 -7.24 4.44 4.37
CA ILE A 215 -7.12 4.09 2.93
C ILE A 215 -5.66 4.15 2.47
N GLY A 216 -4.92 5.19 2.87
CA GLY A 216 -3.51 5.35 2.50
C GLY A 216 -2.62 4.22 3.05
N TYR A 217 -2.91 3.72 4.25
CA TYR A 217 -2.23 2.56 4.82
C TYR A 217 -2.55 1.30 4.00
N PHE A 218 -3.82 1.00 3.76
CA PHE A 218 -4.22 -0.21 3.02
C PHE A 218 -3.71 -0.21 1.57
N LYS A 219 -3.75 0.94 0.87
CA LYS A 219 -3.12 1.09 -0.45
C LYS A 219 -1.64 0.70 -0.44
N LYS A 220 -0.88 1.15 0.57
CA LYS A 220 0.54 0.78 0.74
C LYS A 220 0.74 -0.71 1.01
N GLN A 221 -0.25 -1.40 1.56
CA GLN A 221 -0.23 -2.85 1.74
C GLN A 221 -0.71 -3.64 0.51
N GLY A 222 -1.03 -2.98 -0.60
CA GLY A 222 -1.47 -3.62 -1.84
C GLY A 222 -2.99 -3.78 -1.95
N PHE A 223 -3.77 -3.07 -1.15
CA PHE A 223 -5.23 -3.04 -1.31
C PHE A 223 -5.65 -2.06 -2.41
N LYS A 224 -6.71 -2.41 -3.14
CA LYS A 224 -7.36 -1.60 -4.18
C LYS A 224 -8.83 -1.36 -3.83
N LYS A 225 -9.37 -0.22 -4.28
CA LYS A 225 -10.80 0.11 -4.15
C LYS A 225 -11.65 -0.66 -5.16
N GLU A 226 -11.08 -0.99 -6.31
CA GLU A 226 -11.72 -1.82 -7.33
C GLU A 226 -11.81 -3.26 -6.82
N ILE A 227 -13.04 -3.75 -6.67
CA ILE A 227 -13.35 -5.08 -6.17
C ILE A 227 -13.58 -6.02 -7.37
N SER A 228 -12.64 -6.94 -7.60
CA SER A 228 -12.70 -7.92 -8.69
C SER A 228 -13.21 -9.28 -8.22
N PHE A 229 -12.95 -9.63 -6.96
CA PHE A 229 -13.46 -10.85 -6.34
C PHE A 229 -14.90 -10.61 -5.84
N LYS A 230 -15.84 -11.52 -6.11
CA LYS A 230 -17.28 -11.29 -5.86
C LYS A 230 -17.89 -12.17 -4.76
N ASP A 231 -17.28 -13.30 -4.40
CA ASP A 231 -17.90 -14.27 -3.50
C ASP A 231 -17.92 -13.86 -2.02
N TRP A 232 -17.55 -12.61 -1.73
CA TRP A 232 -17.64 -12.00 -0.40
C TRP A 232 -19.02 -11.44 -0.09
N VAL A 233 -19.86 -11.20 -1.10
CA VAL A 233 -21.17 -10.57 -0.94
C VAL A 233 -22.04 -11.43 -0.02
N GLY A 234 -22.59 -10.83 1.03
CA GLY A 234 -23.39 -11.52 2.05
C GLY A 234 -22.59 -12.17 3.20
N TYR A 235 -21.25 -12.19 3.12
CA TYR A 235 -20.40 -12.77 4.16
C TYR A 235 -19.74 -11.73 5.08
N ILE A 236 -19.32 -10.60 4.50
CA ILE A 236 -18.71 -9.49 5.25
C ILE A 236 -19.79 -8.52 5.75
N LYS A 237 -19.48 -7.80 6.81
CA LYS A 237 -20.40 -6.78 7.35
C LYS A 237 -20.16 -5.44 6.68
N ASP A 238 -21.24 -4.77 6.30
CA ASP A 238 -21.17 -3.40 5.83
C ASP A 238 -20.95 -2.43 6.99
N TYR A 239 -20.08 -1.45 6.77
CA TYR A 239 -19.81 -0.39 7.71
C TYR A 239 -20.13 0.95 7.07
N GLU A 240 -21.07 1.67 7.66
CA GLU A 240 -21.45 3.00 7.22
C GLU A 240 -20.23 3.96 7.29
N GLY A 241 -19.91 4.62 6.18
CA GLY A 241 -18.75 5.50 6.07
C GLY A 241 -17.40 4.81 5.82
N GLY A 242 -17.36 3.47 5.69
CA GLY A 242 -16.18 2.73 5.29
C GLY A 242 -16.07 2.59 3.76
N THR A 243 -14.85 2.61 3.23
CA THR A 243 -14.59 2.24 1.83
C THR A 243 -14.18 0.77 1.76
N ILE A 244 -14.92 -0.06 1.03
CA ILE A 244 -14.51 -1.44 0.78
C ILE A 244 -13.21 -1.48 -0.03
N MET A 245 -12.29 -2.34 0.37
CA MET A 245 -11.01 -2.55 -0.30
C MET A 245 -10.65 -4.03 -0.34
N GLN A 246 -10.03 -4.47 -1.43
CA GLN A 246 -9.53 -5.84 -1.60
C GLN A 246 -8.02 -5.89 -1.80
N CYS A 247 -7.36 -6.96 -1.34
CA CYS A 247 -5.96 -7.27 -1.65
C CYS A 247 -5.82 -8.73 -2.07
N LYS A 248 -5.28 -8.97 -3.27
CA LYS A 248 -4.89 -10.30 -3.72
C LYS A 248 -3.57 -10.70 -3.06
N ILE A 249 -3.52 -11.89 -2.46
CA ILE A 249 -2.28 -12.50 -1.97
C ILE A 249 -1.60 -13.26 -3.11
N TYR A 250 -0.30 -13.03 -3.28
CA TYR A 250 0.52 -13.74 -4.26
C TYR A 250 1.31 -14.85 -3.58
N TRP A 251 1.11 -16.09 -4.04
CA TRP A 251 1.78 -17.28 -3.51
C TRP A 251 3.30 -17.21 -3.66
N ASP A 252 3.79 -16.69 -4.79
CA ASP A 252 5.22 -16.66 -5.13
C ASP A 252 6.03 -15.63 -4.33
N ILE A 253 5.38 -14.73 -3.60
CA ILE A 253 6.04 -13.68 -2.83
C ILE A 253 6.10 -14.10 -1.37
N ASN A 254 7.29 -14.33 -0.82
CA ASN A 254 7.45 -14.37 0.63
C ASN A 254 7.35 -12.95 1.20
N TYR A 255 6.21 -12.60 1.81
CA TYR A 255 5.93 -11.24 2.29
C TYR A 255 6.83 -10.81 3.45
N ILE A 256 7.31 -11.76 4.27
CA ILE A 256 8.24 -11.47 5.38
C ILE A 256 9.58 -10.98 4.84
N TYR A 257 10.12 -11.65 3.82
CA TYR A 257 11.43 -11.32 3.23
C TYR A 257 11.32 -10.52 1.91
N LYS A 258 10.14 -9.96 1.59
CA LYS A 258 9.89 -9.28 0.31
C LYS A 258 10.88 -8.15 0.01
N ASN A 259 11.29 -7.40 1.05
CA ASN A 259 12.19 -6.27 0.86
C ASN A 259 13.62 -6.72 0.54
N GLU A 260 14.07 -7.84 1.12
CA GLU A 260 15.35 -8.46 0.75
C GLU A 260 15.31 -8.97 -0.70
N ILE A 261 14.20 -9.59 -1.11
CA ILE A 261 14.00 -10.05 -2.50
C ILE A 261 14.03 -8.86 -3.47
N ILE A 262 13.31 -7.78 -3.16
CA ILE A 262 13.30 -6.56 -3.97
C ILE A 262 14.71 -5.95 -4.05
N GLN A 263 15.42 -5.89 -2.93
CA GLN A 263 16.78 -5.33 -2.89
C GLN A 263 17.73 -6.15 -3.76
N ARG A 264 17.75 -7.49 -3.61
CA ARG A 264 18.59 -8.36 -4.45
C ARG A 264 18.28 -8.21 -5.94
N LYS A 265 17.01 -8.10 -6.32
CA LYS A 265 16.62 -7.86 -7.72
C LYS A 265 17.08 -6.49 -8.23
N LYS A 266 16.98 -5.45 -7.40
CA LYS A 266 17.48 -4.11 -7.74
C LYS A 266 19.00 -4.12 -7.92
N ASP A 267 19.72 -4.74 -7.00
CA ASP A 267 21.17 -4.82 -7.06
C ASP A 267 21.62 -5.55 -8.34
N GLY A 268 21.00 -6.68 -8.67
CA GLY A 268 21.25 -7.38 -9.94
C GLY A 268 20.96 -6.53 -11.17
N LEU A 269 19.83 -5.81 -11.20
CA LEU A 269 19.50 -4.89 -12.29
C LEU A 269 20.53 -3.75 -12.41
N PHE A 270 20.93 -3.14 -11.30
CA PHE A 270 21.90 -2.06 -11.31
C PHE A 270 23.28 -2.55 -11.75
N SER A 271 23.68 -3.77 -11.39
CA SER A 271 24.92 -4.37 -11.91
C SER A 271 24.86 -4.57 -13.42
N ILE A 272 23.72 -4.98 -13.99
CA ILE A 272 23.54 -5.07 -15.45
C ILE A 272 23.65 -3.67 -16.08
N LEU A 273 22.95 -2.68 -15.52
CA LEU A 273 22.97 -1.30 -16.02
C LEU A 273 24.38 -0.67 -15.96
N GLU A 274 25.15 -0.99 -14.93
CA GLU A 274 26.53 -0.55 -14.78
C GLU A 274 27.44 -1.22 -15.82
N ASN A 275 27.34 -2.54 -15.98
CA ASN A 275 28.21 -3.32 -16.86
C ASN A 275 27.91 -3.09 -18.35
N GLU A 276 26.64 -3.06 -18.75
CA GLU A 276 26.24 -2.96 -20.16
C GLU A 276 26.12 -1.51 -20.63
N TYR A 277 25.63 -0.60 -19.77
CA TYR A 277 25.27 0.77 -20.18
C TYR A 277 26.12 1.85 -19.51
N GLY A 278 27.01 1.49 -18.57
CA GLY A 278 27.82 2.47 -17.86
C GLY A 278 27.00 3.53 -17.14
N TYR A 279 25.78 3.19 -16.68
CA TYR A 279 24.80 4.15 -16.16
C TYR A 279 25.33 5.05 -15.02
N ASN A 280 26.28 4.56 -14.23
CA ASN A 280 26.88 5.29 -13.12
C ASN A 280 28.16 6.05 -13.50
N LYS A 281 28.58 6.03 -14.77
CA LYS A 281 29.73 6.82 -15.24
C LYS A 281 29.31 8.28 -15.33
N THR A 282 29.91 9.10 -14.49
CA THR A 282 29.82 10.55 -14.60
C THR A 282 30.84 11.03 -15.61
N TYR A 283 30.39 11.79 -16.59
CA TYR A 283 31.27 12.44 -17.54
C TYR A 283 31.34 13.93 -17.22
N GLU A 284 32.52 14.43 -16.91
CA GLU A 284 32.75 15.86 -16.71
C GLU A 284 33.21 16.51 -18.01
N VAL A 285 32.60 17.65 -18.33
CA VAL A 285 33.07 18.52 -19.41
C VAL A 285 34.08 19.49 -18.80
N THR A 286 35.37 19.23 -19.06
CA THR A 286 36.47 20.06 -18.56
C THR A 286 36.64 21.35 -19.37
N ASP A 287 36.18 21.37 -20.63
CA ASP A 287 36.31 22.51 -21.54
C ASP A 287 35.10 22.62 -22.47
N TYR A 288 34.18 23.51 -22.13
CA TYR A 288 32.94 23.74 -22.88
C TYR A 288 33.17 24.36 -24.26
N SER A 289 34.33 24.97 -24.51
CA SER A 289 34.63 25.57 -25.82
C SER A 289 34.77 24.54 -26.95
N LYS A 290 35.01 23.27 -26.58
CA LYS A 290 35.17 22.15 -27.52
C LYS A 290 33.85 21.49 -27.91
N ILE A 291 32.74 21.81 -27.25
CA ILE A 291 31.43 21.25 -27.56
C ILE A 291 30.77 22.07 -28.67
N ARG A 292 30.71 21.51 -29.88
CA ARG A 292 30.07 22.12 -31.05
C ARG A 292 28.73 21.46 -31.39
N SER A 293 28.58 20.19 -31.03
CA SER A 293 27.41 19.34 -31.24
C SER A 293 27.08 18.55 -29.97
N TYR A 294 25.87 18.00 -29.91
CA TYR A 294 25.47 17.09 -28.82
C TYR A 294 26.30 15.81 -28.79
N THR A 295 26.84 15.38 -29.94
CA THR A 295 27.75 14.24 -30.06
C THR A 295 29.11 14.48 -29.42
N ASP A 296 29.48 15.74 -29.20
CA ASP A 296 30.75 16.11 -28.56
C ASP A 296 30.66 16.04 -27.03
N ILE A 297 29.44 15.83 -26.49
CA ILE A 297 29.21 15.66 -25.06
C ILE A 297 29.65 14.25 -24.67
N PRO A 298 30.64 14.09 -23.79
CA PRO A 298 31.07 12.78 -23.33
C PRO A 298 29.92 11.97 -22.71
N GLY A 299 29.80 10.70 -23.09
CA GLY A 299 28.73 9.80 -22.63
C GLY A 299 27.46 9.78 -23.48
N VAL A 300 27.38 10.62 -24.53
CA VAL A 300 26.32 10.54 -25.53
C VAL A 300 26.67 9.49 -26.57
N ASP A 301 25.77 8.52 -26.80
CA ASP A 301 25.90 7.54 -27.87
C ASP A 301 25.79 8.24 -29.24
N PRO A 302 26.84 8.23 -30.09
CA PRO A 302 26.82 8.89 -31.39
C PRO A 302 25.79 8.30 -32.36
N SER A 303 25.33 7.08 -32.11
CA SER A 303 24.31 6.39 -32.91
C SER A 303 22.88 6.81 -32.55
N LEU A 304 22.68 7.46 -31.39
CA LEU A 304 21.43 8.12 -31.08
C LEU A 304 21.25 9.27 -32.06
N LYS A 305 20.49 8.99 -33.12
CA LYS A 305 19.84 10.04 -33.91
C LYS A 305 18.88 10.76 -32.96
N LEU A 306 19.37 11.80 -32.28
CA LEU A 306 18.46 12.82 -31.80
C LEU A 306 17.68 13.23 -33.04
N ARG A 307 16.35 13.10 -33.01
CA ARG A 307 15.53 13.69 -34.05
C ARG A 307 16.02 15.12 -34.17
N ASP A 308 16.48 15.50 -35.36
CA ASP A 308 16.55 16.90 -35.77
C ASP A 308 15.10 17.39 -35.86
N ASP A 309 14.40 17.39 -34.73
CA ASP A 309 13.23 18.21 -34.53
C ASP A 309 13.81 19.61 -34.61
N LYS A 310 13.70 20.22 -35.80
CA LYS A 310 13.72 21.67 -35.98
C LYS A 310 13.05 22.23 -34.73
N ARG A 311 13.83 22.81 -33.81
CA ARG A 311 13.36 23.24 -32.49
C ARG A 311 12.32 24.32 -32.69
N ASN A 312 11.09 23.90 -32.93
CA ASN A 312 9.96 24.79 -33.04
C ASN A 312 9.62 25.23 -31.62
N ARG A 313 9.33 26.52 -31.44
CA ARG A 313 8.90 27.11 -30.17
C ARG A 313 7.92 26.22 -29.43
N ASN A 314 6.96 25.64 -30.16
CA ASN A 314 5.94 24.74 -29.58
C ASN A 314 6.52 23.46 -28.99
N ASN A 315 7.52 22.84 -29.62
CA ASN A 315 8.16 21.63 -29.09
C ASN A 315 8.98 21.95 -27.82
N CYS A 316 9.70 23.07 -27.83
CA CYS A 316 10.42 23.53 -26.64
C CYS A 316 9.48 23.89 -25.49
N LEU A 317 8.37 24.58 -25.79
CA LEU A 317 7.34 24.92 -24.82
C LEU A 317 6.73 23.66 -24.20
N ASN A 318 6.27 22.73 -25.04
CA ASN A 318 5.62 21.52 -24.59
C ASN A 318 6.57 20.65 -23.76
N GLY A 319 7.81 20.48 -24.22
CA GLY A 319 8.81 19.73 -23.46
C GLY A 319 9.16 20.38 -22.12
N PHE A 320 9.18 21.70 -22.04
CA PHE A 320 9.44 22.41 -20.79
C PHE A 320 8.26 22.35 -19.82
N ILE A 321 7.02 22.50 -20.32
CA ILE A 321 5.82 22.32 -19.50
C ILE A 321 5.73 20.88 -18.98
N ASP A 322 5.99 19.88 -19.82
CA ASP A 322 5.98 18.47 -19.41
C ASP A 322 6.98 18.18 -18.30
N LEU A 323 8.21 18.73 -18.43
CA LEU A 323 9.23 18.67 -17.38
C LEU A 323 8.71 19.27 -16.06
N LEU A 324 8.12 20.47 -16.10
CA LEU A 324 7.61 21.14 -14.90
C LEU A 324 6.44 20.38 -14.26
N ILE A 325 5.50 19.86 -15.06
CA ILE A 325 4.38 19.04 -14.57
C ILE A 325 4.92 17.77 -13.89
N SER A 326 5.90 17.11 -14.50
CA SER A 326 6.52 15.91 -13.95
C SER A 326 7.23 16.18 -12.63
N GLU A 327 8.01 17.27 -12.53
CA GLU A 327 8.67 17.66 -11.29
C GLU A 327 7.67 18.01 -10.19
N LEU A 328 6.63 18.80 -10.51
CA LEU A 328 5.60 19.16 -9.55
C LEU A 328 4.87 17.92 -9.05
N LYS A 329 4.39 17.02 -9.91
CA LYS A 329 3.66 15.81 -9.50
C LYS A 329 4.47 14.87 -8.60
N ASN A 330 5.78 14.81 -8.81
CA ASN A 330 6.66 13.93 -8.04
C ASN A 330 7.16 14.57 -6.73
N ASP A 331 6.86 15.84 -6.47
CA ASP A 331 7.24 16.50 -5.23
C ASP A 331 6.47 15.92 -4.01
N PRO A 332 7.15 15.63 -2.88
CA PRO A 332 6.47 15.19 -1.67
C PRO A 332 5.39 16.15 -1.14
N SER A 333 5.47 17.43 -1.48
CA SER A 333 4.50 18.47 -1.09
C SER A 333 3.27 18.52 -2.00
N SER A 334 3.24 17.76 -3.10
CA SER A 334 2.17 17.84 -4.09
C SER A 334 0.93 17.02 -3.78
N TRP A 335 0.98 16.16 -2.74
CA TRP A 335 -0.11 15.26 -2.39
C TRP A 335 -1.52 15.92 -2.28
N PRO A 336 -1.70 17.18 -1.84
CA PRO A 336 -3.03 17.80 -1.81
C PRO A 336 -3.54 18.26 -3.18
N PHE A 337 -2.65 18.43 -4.14
CA PHE A 337 -2.92 19.06 -5.42
C PHE A 337 -2.98 18.07 -6.58
N LEU A 338 -2.74 16.77 -6.31
CA LEU A 338 -2.70 15.75 -7.37
C LEU A 338 -4.06 15.54 -8.03
N GLU A 339 -5.14 15.65 -7.26
CA GLU A 339 -6.52 15.37 -7.68
C GLU A 339 -7.47 16.46 -7.15
N PRO A 340 -8.67 16.62 -7.75
CA PRO A 340 -9.67 17.56 -7.27
C PRO A 340 -10.08 17.32 -5.81
N VAL A 341 -10.39 18.39 -5.07
CA VAL A 341 -10.92 18.30 -3.70
C VAL A 341 -12.28 17.59 -3.73
N ASN A 342 -12.46 16.54 -2.94
CA ASN A 342 -13.73 15.81 -2.92
C ASN A 342 -14.78 16.60 -2.11
N PRO A 343 -15.95 16.96 -2.69
CA PRO A 343 -16.99 17.72 -1.99
C PRO A 343 -17.60 16.96 -0.80
N LYS A 344 -17.47 15.62 -0.76
CA LYS A 344 -17.90 14.82 0.39
C LYS A 344 -16.94 14.92 1.58
N ASP A 345 -15.66 15.18 1.31
CA ASP A 345 -14.62 15.27 2.34
C ASP A 345 -14.47 16.71 2.85
N VAL A 346 -14.73 17.71 2.00
CA VAL A 346 -14.68 19.15 2.33
C VAL A 346 -15.94 19.84 1.80
N VAL A 347 -16.94 19.96 2.67
CA VAL A 347 -18.32 20.31 2.30
C VAL A 347 -18.45 21.74 1.75
N ASP A 348 -17.73 22.69 2.33
CA ASP A 348 -17.79 24.13 2.03
C ASP A 348 -16.78 24.59 0.97
N TYR A 349 -15.96 23.68 0.44
CA TYR A 349 -14.85 24.05 -0.45
C TYR A 349 -15.31 24.79 -1.70
N TYR A 350 -16.31 24.24 -2.39
CA TYR A 350 -16.82 24.79 -3.65
C TYR A 350 -17.72 26.01 -3.45
N ASP A 351 -18.16 26.28 -2.23
CA ASP A 351 -18.84 27.52 -1.88
C ASP A 351 -17.83 28.68 -1.80
N VAL A 352 -16.63 28.43 -1.28
CA VAL A 352 -15.56 29.42 -1.13
C VAL A 352 -14.70 29.57 -2.40
N ILE A 353 -14.38 28.46 -3.07
CA ILE A 353 -13.49 28.40 -4.22
C ILE A 353 -14.31 28.25 -5.52
N LYS A 354 -14.38 29.33 -6.29
CA LYS A 354 -15.20 29.41 -7.51
C LYS A 354 -14.53 28.83 -8.76
N ASN A 355 -13.20 28.85 -8.82
CA ASN A 355 -12.42 28.35 -9.96
C ASN A 355 -11.48 27.22 -9.52
N PRO A 356 -12.02 26.04 -9.16
CA PRO A 356 -11.22 24.91 -8.69
C PRO A 356 -10.32 24.36 -9.81
N ILE A 357 -9.07 24.08 -9.45
CA ILE A 357 -8.05 23.51 -10.33
C ILE A 357 -7.05 22.69 -9.50
N ASP A 358 -6.47 21.67 -10.13
CA ASP A 358 -5.55 20.70 -9.56
C ASP A 358 -4.60 20.20 -10.67
N LEU A 359 -3.54 19.47 -10.29
CA LEU A 359 -2.51 18.99 -11.21
C LEU A 359 -3.04 17.95 -12.22
N SER A 360 -4.11 17.21 -11.92
CA SER A 360 -4.75 16.33 -12.90
C SER A 360 -5.42 17.15 -14.01
N LYS A 361 -6.15 18.21 -13.64
CA LYS A 361 -6.80 19.15 -14.58
C LYS A 361 -5.78 19.94 -15.41
N ILE A 362 -4.69 20.40 -14.79
CA ILE A 362 -3.58 21.07 -15.50
C ILE A 362 -2.93 20.12 -16.50
N SER A 363 -2.69 18.87 -16.12
CA SER A 363 -2.14 17.86 -17.04
C SER A 363 -3.07 17.59 -18.21
N LYS A 364 -4.39 17.54 -17.96
CA LYS A 364 -5.39 17.39 -19.02
C LYS A 364 -5.36 18.58 -19.99
N LYS A 365 -5.34 19.82 -19.48
CA LYS A 365 -5.21 21.04 -20.30
C LYS A 365 -3.93 21.02 -21.15
N PHE A 366 -2.82 20.53 -20.59
CA PHE A 366 -1.57 20.37 -21.33
C PHE A 366 -1.69 19.38 -22.49
N LEU A 367 -2.26 18.19 -22.25
CA LEU A 367 -2.47 17.18 -23.28
C LEU A 367 -3.44 17.65 -24.38
N GLU A 368 -4.40 18.52 -24.04
CA GLU A 368 -5.32 19.15 -24.98
C GLU A 368 -4.70 20.33 -25.75
N GLY A 369 -3.43 20.68 -25.49
CA GLY A 369 -2.73 21.77 -26.17
C GLY A 369 -3.19 23.17 -25.75
N SER A 370 -3.76 23.30 -24.53
CA SER A 370 -4.34 24.57 -24.05
C SER A 370 -3.32 25.66 -23.74
N TYR A 371 -2.03 25.31 -23.58
CA TYR A 371 -0.97 26.25 -23.20
C TYR A 371 -0.20 26.71 -24.44
N LYS A 372 -0.55 27.90 -24.96
CA LYS A 372 0.11 28.52 -26.13
C LYS A 372 1.44 29.18 -25.78
N ASP A 373 1.62 29.52 -24.52
CA ASP A 373 2.83 30.10 -23.94
C ASP A 373 3.00 29.58 -22.51
N LEU A 374 4.16 29.89 -21.93
CA LEU A 374 4.52 29.44 -20.58
C LEU A 374 3.71 30.19 -19.50
N ASP A 375 3.31 31.43 -19.75
CA ASP A 375 2.62 32.26 -18.77
C ASP A 375 1.19 31.76 -18.50
N LEU A 376 0.51 31.19 -19.50
CA LEU A 376 -0.78 30.51 -19.32
C LEU A 376 -0.67 29.29 -18.40
N PHE A 377 0.40 28.50 -18.53
CA PHE A 377 0.66 27.36 -17.64
C PHE A 377 0.97 27.83 -16.22
N ILE A 378 1.87 28.80 -16.07
CA ILE A 378 2.23 29.40 -14.78
C ILE A 378 0.99 29.99 -14.08
N SER A 379 0.10 30.65 -14.84
CA SER A 379 -1.14 31.22 -14.31
C SER A 379 -2.06 30.18 -13.69
N ASP A 380 -2.20 29.01 -14.30
CA ASP A 380 -2.98 27.90 -13.72
C ASP A 380 -2.34 27.34 -12.44
N ILE A 381 -1.01 27.24 -12.41
CA ILE A 381 -0.29 26.83 -11.18
C ILE A 381 -0.51 27.85 -10.07
N HIS A 382 -0.39 29.14 -10.35
CA HIS A 382 -0.68 30.17 -9.35
C HIS A 382 -2.15 30.16 -8.93
N LEU A 383 -3.11 29.91 -9.83
CA LEU A 383 -4.52 29.76 -9.47
C LEU A 383 -4.71 28.61 -8.47
N MET A 384 -4.08 27.46 -8.72
CA MET A 384 -4.09 26.31 -7.81
C MET A 384 -3.57 26.68 -6.42
N LEU A 385 -2.40 27.32 -6.36
CA LEU A 385 -1.76 27.74 -5.11
C LEU A 385 -2.59 28.81 -4.37
N ASN A 386 -3.12 29.80 -5.09
CA ASN A 386 -3.93 30.87 -4.53
C ASN A 386 -5.27 30.35 -3.98
N ASN A 387 -5.89 29.37 -4.65
CA ASN A 387 -7.07 28.69 -4.10
C ASN A 387 -6.74 28.00 -2.77
N CYS A 388 -5.56 27.37 -2.66
CA CYS A 388 -5.10 26.78 -1.42
C CYS A 388 -4.93 27.83 -0.31
N TYR A 389 -4.25 28.94 -0.61
CA TYR A 389 -4.04 30.04 0.34
C TYR A 389 -5.35 30.71 0.78
N LYS A 390 -6.33 30.80 -0.12
CA LYS A 390 -7.63 31.39 0.16
C LYS A 390 -8.47 30.52 1.09
N PHE A 391 -8.42 29.20 0.92
CA PHE A 391 -9.25 28.28 1.69
C PHE A 391 -8.60 27.86 3.01
N ASN A 392 -7.27 27.73 3.05
CA ASN A 392 -6.55 27.15 4.18
C ASN A 392 -5.80 28.22 4.98
N SER A 393 -5.74 28.07 6.30
CA SER A 393 -4.92 28.94 7.15
C SER A 393 -3.42 28.66 7.01
N ARG A 394 -2.57 29.64 7.30
CA ARG A 394 -1.11 29.58 7.18
C ARG A 394 -0.46 28.48 8.03
N GLU A 395 -1.10 28.10 9.12
CA GLU A 395 -0.62 27.08 10.06
C GLU A 395 -0.80 25.66 9.53
N THR A 396 -1.70 25.47 8.56
CA THR A 396 -2.06 24.15 8.00
C THR A 396 -0.94 23.57 7.14
N GLU A 397 -0.90 22.24 7.06
CA GLU A 397 0.06 21.56 6.18
C GLU A 397 -0.22 21.84 4.69
N TYR A 398 -1.49 22.05 4.33
CA TYR A 398 -1.90 22.42 2.97
C TYR A 398 -1.26 23.73 2.50
N TYR A 399 -1.31 24.77 3.35
CA TYR A 399 -0.70 26.06 3.05
C TYR A 399 0.82 25.95 2.93
N LYS A 400 1.45 25.23 3.86
CA LYS A 400 2.90 24.98 3.83
C LYS A 400 3.35 24.20 2.60
N CYS A 401 2.56 23.22 2.15
CA CYS A 401 2.79 22.51 0.90
C CYS A 401 2.74 23.47 -0.30
N ALA A 402 1.72 24.33 -0.38
CA ALA A 402 1.60 25.32 -1.46
C ALA A 402 2.80 26.28 -1.49
N LEU A 403 3.26 26.78 -0.34
CA LEU A 403 4.46 27.62 -0.25
C LEU A 403 5.70 26.91 -0.82
N ARG A 404 5.96 25.68 -0.38
CA ARG A 404 7.12 24.91 -0.85
C ARG A 404 7.09 24.68 -2.36
N LEU A 405 5.92 24.43 -2.94
CA LEU A 405 5.78 24.29 -4.40
C LEU A 405 5.98 25.61 -5.14
N SER A 406 5.46 26.71 -4.58
CA SER A 406 5.68 28.05 -5.13
C SER A 406 7.16 28.39 -5.20
N ASP A 407 7.90 28.20 -4.10
CA ASP A 407 9.33 28.51 -4.03
C ASP A 407 10.13 27.66 -5.03
N LYS A 408 9.80 26.37 -5.14
CA LYS A 408 10.45 25.47 -6.11
C LYS A 408 10.16 25.84 -7.55
N LEU A 409 8.93 26.24 -7.88
CA LEU A 409 8.58 26.70 -9.22
C LEU A 409 9.41 27.93 -9.59
N GLU A 410 9.47 28.93 -8.70
CA GLU A 410 10.24 30.16 -8.90
C GLU A 410 11.73 29.88 -9.05
N GLU A 411 12.31 29.03 -8.20
CA GLU A 411 13.70 28.60 -8.31
C GLU A 411 13.97 27.97 -9.68
N LYS A 412 13.04 27.15 -10.17
CA LYS A 412 13.17 26.49 -11.47
C LYS A 412 13.05 27.46 -12.63
N LEU A 413 12.07 28.35 -12.61
CA LEU A 413 11.90 29.37 -13.65
C LEU A 413 13.14 30.27 -13.74
N LYS A 414 13.71 30.67 -12.59
CA LYS A 414 14.97 31.41 -12.52
C LYS A 414 16.15 30.62 -13.08
N LYS A 415 16.28 29.34 -12.71
CA LYS A 415 17.34 28.46 -13.23
C LYS A 415 17.31 28.35 -14.76
N TYR A 416 16.13 28.32 -15.37
CA TYR A 416 15.95 28.20 -16.82
C TYR A 416 15.70 29.52 -17.55
N GLU A 417 15.90 30.67 -16.91
CA GLU A 417 15.55 31.98 -17.47
C GLU A 417 16.19 32.23 -18.84
N MET A 418 17.48 31.91 -19.00
CA MET A 418 18.18 32.05 -20.29
C MET A 418 17.58 31.17 -21.38
N ALA A 419 17.17 29.95 -21.05
CA ALA A 419 16.54 29.03 -22.00
C ALA A 419 15.13 29.50 -22.39
N ILE A 420 14.34 29.95 -21.40
CA ILE A 420 13.00 30.53 -21.60
C ILE A 420 13.06 31.71 -22.57
N ARG A 421 14.04 32.63 -22.37
CA ARG A 421 14.28 33.76 -23.29
C ARG A 421 14.71 33.28 -24.67
N LYS A 422 15.67 32.36 -24.75
CA LYS A 422 16.20 31.83 -26.03
C LYS A 422 15.13 31.13 -26.87
N TRP A 423 14.23 30.39 -26.22
CA TRP A 423 13.14 29.68 -26.87
C TRP A 423 11.90 30.53 -27.09
N ARG A 424 11.89 31.80 -26.63
CA ARG A 424 10.76 32.72 -26.71
C ARG A 424 9.48 32.09 -26.13
N LEU A 425 9.59 31.50 -24.93
CA LEU A 425 8.45 30.82 -24.30
C LEU A 425 7.46 31.79 -23.63
N LYS A 426 7.92 33.02 -23.35
CA LYS A 426 7.10 34.17 -22.96
C LYS A 426 6.81 35.02 -24.19
#